data_AF-Q7RIL5-F1
#
_entry.id   AF-Q7RIL5-F1
#
_cell.length_a   1.000
_cell.length_b   1.000
_cell.length_c   1.000
_cell.angle_alpha   90.00
_cell.angle_beta   90.00
_cell.angle_gamma   90.00
#
_symmetry.space_group_name_H-M   'P 1'
#
loop_
_entity.id
_entity.type
_entity.pdbx_description
1 polymer ?
#
loop_
_entity_poly.entity_id
_entity_poly.type
_entity_poly.pdbx_seq_one_letter_code
_entity_poly.pdbx_strand_id
1 'polypeptide(L)' 'MKTHFYQHSNLHTQYYIKCLYFFFNELSRDHNVGFSVGLVDDSNFFEWNVCFEGPKNTLYEG' A
#
# COMPACT_ATOMS: atom_id res chain seq x y z
N MET A 1 29.56 -15.37 -6.74
CA MET A 1 28.29 -16.12 -6.68
C MET A 1 27.23 -15.46 -5.77
N LYS A 2 27.57 -15.00 -4.55
CA LYS A 2 26.61 -14.32 -3.64
C LYS A 2 26.05 -12.98 -4.16
N THR A 3 26.84 -12.23 -4.93
CA THR A 3 26.45 -10.92 -5.49
C THR A 3 25.32 -11.01 -6.51
N HIS A 4 25.30 -12.04 -7.39
CA HIS A 4 24.22 -12.23 -8.36
C HIS A 4 22.86 -12.56 -7.70
N PHE A 5 22.85 -13.37 -6.64
CA PHE A 5 21.63 -13.63 -5.87
C PHE A 5 21.15 -12.40 -5.08
N TYR A 6 22.08 -11.60 -4.52
CA TYR A 6 21.76 -10.33 -3.87
C TYR A 6 21.22 -9.27 -4.85
N GLN A 7 21.72 -9.26 -6.10
CA GLN A 7 21.23 -8.37 -7.14
C GLN A 7 19.86 -8.80 -7.65
N HIS A 8 19.61 -10.09 -7.81
CA HIS A 8 18.31 -10.60 -8.26
C HIS A 8 17.20 -10.43 -7.20
N SER A 9 17.54 -10.63 -5.92
CA SER A 9 16.64 -10.31 -4.80
C SER A 9 16.35 -8.81 -4.71
N ASN A 10 17.36 -7.95 -4.90
CA ASN A 10 17.14 -6.50 -5.00
C ASN A 10 16.24 -6.13 -6.17
N LEU A 11 16.45 -6.69 -7.37
CA LEU A 11 15.66 -6.32 -8.54
C LEU A 11 14.17 -6.66 -8.37
N HIS A 12 13.87 -7.83 -7.78
CA HIS A 12 12.51 -8.21 -7.43
C HIS A 12 11.91 -7.25 -6.41
N THR A 13 12.62 -6.95 -5.32
CA THR A 13 12.15 -5.99 -4.30
C THR A 13 11.88 -4.61 -4.90
N GLN A 14 12.75 -4.12 -5.80
CA GLN A 14 12.55 -2.84 -6.49
C GLN A 14 11.30 -2.85 -7.39
N TYR A 15 11.04 -3.96 -8.09
CA TYR A 15 9.82 -4.11 -8.89
C TYR A 15 8.56 -4.06 -8.01
N TYR A 16 8.54 -4.79 -6.88
CA TYR A 16 7.41 -4.78 -5.96
C TYR A 16 7.17 -3.39 -5.37
N ILE A 17 8.22 -2.68 -4.95
CA ILE A 17 8.11 -1.30 -4.43
C ILE A 17 7.50 -0.38 -5.50
N LYS A 18 7.91 -0.51 -6.76
CA LYS A 18 7.36 0.29 -7.85
C LYS A 18 5.86 0.02 -8.06
N CYS A 19 5.42 -1.24 -8.00
CA CYS A 19 4.01 -1.58 -8.08
C CYS A 19 3.22 -1.04 -6.90
N LEU A 20 3.76 -1.16 -5.68
CA LEU A 20 3.13 -0.66 -4.45
C LEU A 20 2.98 0.86 -4.47
N TYR A 21 4.01 1.58 -4.95
CA TYR A 21 3.96 3.02 -5.14
C TYR A 21 2.87 3.45 -6.12
N PHE A 22 2.74 2.74 -7.25
CA PHE A 22 1.69 3.03 -8.22
C PHE A 22 0.30 2.80 -7.60
N PHE A 23 0.10 1.67 -6.93
CA PHE A 23 -1.16 1.33 -6.28
C PHE A 23 -1.54 2.32 -5.18
N PHE A 24 -0.58 2.73 -4.34
CA PHE A 24 -0.79 3.74 -3.30
C PHE A 24 -1.30 5.07 -3.87
N ASN A 25 -0.71 5.53 -4.98
CA ASN A 25 -1.11 6.77 -5.63
C ASN A 25 -2.52 6.70 -6.22
N GLU A 26 -2.90 5.55 -6.79
CA GLU A 26 -4.25 5.38 -7.33
C GLU A 26 -5.29 5.34 -6.21
N LEU A 27 -5.03 4.62 -5.12
CA LEU A 27 -5.92 4.59 -3.96
C LEU A 27 -6.05 5.96 -3.29
N SER A 28 -4.96 6.72 -3.19
CA SER A 28 -4.97 8.06 -2.57
C SER A 28 -5.77 9.11 -3.34
N ARG A 29 -6.15 8.84 -4.60
CA ARG A 29 -6.92 9.77 -5.44
C ARG A 29 -8.43 9.56 -5.32
N ASP A 30 -8.87 8.36 -4.96
CA ASP A 30 -10.27 8.03 -4.85
C ASP A 30 -10.80 8.37 -3.45
N HIS A 31 -11.54 9.47 -3.35
CA HIS A 31 -12.12 9.94 -2.08
C HIS A 31 -13.51 9.34 -1.81
N ASN A 32 -14.07 8.56 -2.74
CA ASN A 32 -15.44 8.05 -2.65
C ASN A 32 -15.53 6.58 -2.19
N VAL A 33 -14.40 5.93 -1.91
CA VAL A 33 -14.34 4.48 -1.66
C VAL A 33 -14.71 4.05 -0.22
N GLY A 34 -15.04 4.98 0.67
CA GLY A 34 -15.44 4.65 2.05
C GLY A 34 -14.31 4.00 2.87
N PHE A 35 -13.06 4.12 2.41
CA PHE A 35 -11.88 3.79 3.17
C PHE A 35 -10.76 4.75 2.82
N SER A 36 -9.80 4.89 3.73
CA SER A 36 -8.57 5.65 3.55
C SER A 36 -7.38 4.74 3.80
N VAL A 37 -6.29 5.04 3.10
CA VAL A 37 -5.03 4.30 3.21
C VAL A 37 -3.88 5.26 3.47
N GLY A 38 -2.90 4.79 4.24
CA GLY A 38 -1.65 5.50 4.50
C GLY A 38 -0.53 4.51 4.78
N LEU A 39 0.72 4.94 4.61
CA LEU A 39 1.87 4.15 5.07
C LEU A 39 2.08 4.40 6.57
N VAL A 40 2.53 3.39 7.30
CA VAL A 40 2.94 3.56 8.71
C VAL A 40 4.22 4.39 8.78
N ASP A 41 5.13 4.17 7.82
CA ASP A 41 6.36 4.91 7.59
C ASP A 41 6.52 5.13 6.08
N ASP A 42 6.71 6.38 5.65
CA ASP A 42 6.84 6.75 4.23
C ASP A 42 8.05 6.09 3.53
N SER A 43 9.02 5.58 4.30
CA SER A 43 10.16 4.83 3.79
C SER A 43 9.89 3.33 3.61
N ASN A 44 8.76 2.82 4.13
CA ASN A 44 8.41 1.40 4.12
C ASN A 44 7.06 1.13 3.41
N PHE A 45 7.14 0.83 2.11
CA PHE A 45 5.96 0.49 1.28
C PHE A 45 5.30 -0.86 1.60
N PHE A 46 5.81 -1.64 2.55
CA PHE A 46 5.24 -2.94 2.93
C PHE A 46 4.34 -2.88 4.16
N GLU A 47 4.22 -1.72 4.82
CA GLU A 47 3.44 -1.56 6.04
C GLU A 47 2.43 -0.41 5.92
N TRP A 48 1.15 -0.75 6.05
CA TRP A 48 0.03 0.13 5.70
C TRP A 48 -0.96 0.25 6.85
N ASN A 49 -1.46 1.47 7.05
CA ASN A 49 -2.65 1.75 7.82
C ASN A 49 -3.84 1.84 6.87
N VAL A 50 -4.94 1.17 7.22
CA VAL A 50 -6.20 1.21 6.48
C VAL A 50 -7.31 1.52 7.46
N CYS A 51 -8.13 2.52 7.14
CA CYS A 51 -9.30 2.89 7.91
C CYS A 51 -10.52 2.78 7.03
N PHE A 52 -11.55 2.09 7.50
CA PHE A 52 -12.83 1.95 6.80
C PHE A 52 -13.87 2.80 7.50
N GLU A 53 -14.70 3.47 6.71
CA GLU A 53 -15.95 4.05 7.18
C GLU A 53 -17.02 2.97 7.14
N GLY A 54 -17.80 2.85 8.22
CA GLY A 54 -18.87 1.90 8.26
C GLY A 54 -19.94 2.20 7.22
N PRO A 55 -20.41 1.20 6.46
CA PRO A 55 -21.43 1.44 5.46
C PRO A 55 -22.74 1.95 6.10
N LYS A 56 -23.43 2.84 5.38
CA LYS A 56 -24.72 3.37 5.79
C LYS A 56 -25.75 2.25 6.02
N ASN A 57 -26.59 2.43 7.03
CA ASN A 57 -27.62 1.48 7.47
C ASN A 57 -27.05 0.15 7.99
N THR A 58 -25.86 0.18 8.59
CA THR A 58 -25.27 -0.98 9.28
C THR A 58 -24.94 -0.63 10.73
N LEU A 59 -24.67 -1.65 11.55
CA LEU A 59 -24.22 -1.45 12.95
C LEU A 59 -22.89 -0.70 13.06
N TYR A 60 -22.16 -0.60 11.95
CA TYR A 60 -20.86 0.04 11.90
C TYR A 60 -20.93 1.45 11.33
N GLU A 61 -22.09 1.92 10.87
CA GLU A 61 -22.27 3.25 10.26
C GLU A 61 -21.65 4.38 11.11
N GLY A 62 -20.78 5.17 10.47
CA GLY A 62 -19.87 6.12 11.13
C GLY A 62 -18.42 5.67 11.04
#